data_AF-M6JM39-F1
#
_entry.id   AF-M6JM39-F1
#
_cell.length_a   1.000
_cell.length_b   1.000
_cell.length_c   1.000
_cell.angle_alpha   90.00
_cell.angle_beta   90.00
_cell.angle_gamma   90.00
#
_symmetry.space_group_name_H-M   'P 1'
#
loop_
_entity.id
_entity.type
_entity.pdbx_description
1 polymer ?
#
loop_
_entity_poly.entity_id
_entity_poly.type
_entity_poly.pdbx_seq_one_letter_code
_entity_poly.pdbx_strand_id
1 'polypeptide(L)'
;MNQFLQSLFKIPANKEYRSDIDGLRAVAILLVVAYHTVPYRFKGGLIGVDIFFVISGYLISNIIFKSLESGTFSFKDFYLKRIKKIFPALLVLFAFILTYGYFYLLANNLKTLSKHIIAGVLFLSNIVYWSEAGYFNSGIKYLLLGY
;
A
#
# COMPACT_ATOMS: atom_id res chain seq x y z
N MET A 1 -19.87 -5.27 -47.65
CA MET A 1 -18.51 -4.66 -47.69
C MET A 1 -18.22 -3.78 -46.46
N ASN A 2 -19.15 -2.91 -46.02
CA ASN A 2 -18.86 -1.92 -44.96
C ASN A 2 -18.65 -2.46 -43.53
N GLN A 3 -19.21 -3.61 -43.15
CA GLN A 3 -19.03 -4.14 -41.78
C GLN A 3 -17.66 -4.80 -41.54
N PHE A 4 -17.05 -5.37 -42.58
CA PHE A 4 -15.72 -6.00 -42.51
C PHE A 4 -14.59 -4.97 -42.39
N LEU A 5 -14.73 -3.82 -43.07
CA LEU A 5 -13.77 -2.72 -42.96
C LEU A 5 -13.87 -2.01 -41.60
N GLN A 6 -15.05 -1.96 -40.98
CA GLN A 6 -15.23 -1.41 -39.63
C GLN A 6 -14.61 -2.29 -38.52
N SER A 7 -14.53 -3.61 -38.71
CA SER A 7 -13.85 -4.50 -37.74
C SER A 7 -12.32 -4.43 -37.85
N LEU A 8 -11.78 -4.14 -39.04
CA LEU A 8 -10.34 -3.97 -39.29
C LEU A 8 -9.75 -2.70 -38.66
N PHE A 9 -10.57 -1.66 -38.44
CA PHE A 9 -10.17 -0.40 -37.81
C PHE A 9 -10.66 -0.25 -36.36
N LYS A 10 -11.01 -1.35 -35.69
CA LYS A 10 -11.39 -1.32 -34.27
C LYS A 10 -10.13 -1.04 -33.44
N ILE A 11 -9.81 0.25 -33.27
CA ILE A 11 -8.74 0.72 -32.39
C ILE A 11 -9.05 0.14 -31.00
N PRO A 12 -8.15 -0.70 -30.43
CA PRO A 12 -8.38 -1.24 -29.10
C PRO A 12 -8.58 -0.07 -28.15
N ALA A 13 -9.71 -0.05 -27.44
CA ALA A 13 -10.04 1.02 -26.51
C ALA A 13 -8.84 1.25 -25.59
N ASN A 14 -8.23 2.43 -25.71
CA ASN A 14 -7.12 2.82 -24.87
C ASN A 14 -7.61 2.69 -23.43
N LYS A 15 -6.90 1.90 -22.62
CA LYS A 15 -7.23 1.76 -21.21
C LYS A 15 -6.92 3.10 -20.56
N GLU A 16 -7.90 3.99 -20.53
CA GLU A 16 -7.75 5.39 -20.12
C GLU A 16 -7.03 5.46 -18.78
N TYR A 17 -5.74 5.82 -18.84
CA TYR A 17 -4.91 5.99 -17.66
C TYR A 17 -5.26 7.33 -17.03
N ARG A 18 -5.81 7.28 -15.82
CA ARG A 18 -6.28 8.44 -15.07
C ARG A 18 -5.19 8.98 -14.16
N SER A 19 -4.31 9.80 -14.75
CA SER A 19 -3.20 10.46 -14.04
C SER A 19 -3.67 11.42 -12.95
N ASP A 20 -4.85 12.00 -13.10
CA ASP A 20 -5.54 12.84 -12.11
C ASP A 20 -5.77 12.10 -10.78
N ILE A 21 -6.26 10.85 -10.86
CA ILE A 21 -6.51 10.02 -9.67
C ILE A 21 -5.20 9.63 -9.00
N ASP A 22 -4.19 9.24 -9.78
CA ASP A 22 -2.88 8.89 -9.23
C ASP A 22 -2.18 10.10 -8.59
N GLY A 23 -2.35 11.30 -9.14
CA GLY A 23 -1.90 12.55 -8.54
C GLY A 23 -2.57 12.82 -7.18
N LEU A 24 -3.88 12.62 -7.07
CA LEU A 24 -4.59 12.81 -5.81
C LEU A 24 -4.12 11.80 -4.74
N ARG A 25 -3.82 10.56 -5.13
CA ARG A 25 -3.21 9.55 -4.25
C ARG A 25 -1.81 9.97 -3.80
N ALA A 26 -1.01 10.56 -4.68
CA ALA A 26 0.31 11.07 -4.33
C ALA A 26 0.22 12.20 -3.29
N VAL A 27 -0.70 13.16 -3.49
CA VAL A 27 -0.96 14.22 -2.50
C VAL A 27 -1.38 13.63 -1.15
N ALA A 28 -2.28 12.63 -1.15
CA ALA A 28 -2.69 11.95 0.08
C ALA A 28 -1.50 11.31 0.81
N ILE A 29 -0.60 10.62 0.09
CA ILE A 29 0.63 10.06 0.67
C ILE A 29 1.53 11.16 1.24
N LEU A 30 1.71 12.28 0.55
CA LEU A 30 2.53 13.40 1.04
C LEU A 30 1.99 13.97 2.36
N LEU A 31 0.66 14.06 2.51
CA LEU A 31 0.05 14.47 3.78
C LEU A 31 0.36 13.47 4.92
N VAL A 32 0.34 12.17 4.63
CA VAL A 32 0.71 11.12 5.60
C VAL A 32 2.17 11.22 6.02
N VAL A 33 3.07 11.45 5.06
CA VAL A 33 4.51 11.61 5.33
C VAL A 33 4.76 12.89 6.15
N ALA A 34 4.15 14.01 5.75
CA ALA A 34 4.30 15.29 6.46
C ALA A 34 3.84 15.23 7.92
N TYR A 35 2.78 14.47 8.20
CA TYR A 35 2.32 14.21 9.57
C TYR A 35 3.35 13.48 10.42
N HIS A 36 4.01 12.47 9.87
CA HIS A 36 5.01 11.70 10.60
C HIS A 36 6.32 12.46 10.80
N THR A 37 6.66 13.40 9.92
CA THR A 37 7.90 14.19 10.02
C THR A 37 7.75 15.43 10.91
N VAL A 38 6.57 16.08 10.94
CA VAL A 38 6.34 17.29 11.73
C VAL A 38 4.96 17.28 12.42
N PRO A 39 4.73 16.37 13.39
CA PRO A 39 3.40 16.11 13.95
C PRO A 39 2.78 17.31 14.67
N TYR A 40 3.58 18.21 15.25
CA TYR A 40 3.09 19.37 15.99
C TYR A 40 2.47 20.46 15.07
N ARG A 41 2.86 20.52 13.79
CA ARG A 41 2.36 21.52 12.83
C ARG A 41 1.22 21.03 11.94
N PHE A 42 1.07 19.72 11.79
CA PHE A 42 0.06 19.12 10.90
C PHE A 42 -0.78 18.14 11.70
N LYS A 43 -1.89 18.59 12.30
CA LYS A 43 -2.81 17.72 13.05
C LYS A 43 -3.75 16.89 12.15
N GLY A 44 -3.73 17.12 10.83
CA GLY A 44 -4.65 16.53 9.84
C GLY A 44 -4.12 15.34 9.04
N GLY A 45 -2.94 14.79 9.39
CA GLY A 45 -2.33 13.70 8.61
C GLY A 45 -3.12 12.42 8.48
N LEU A 46 -3.97 12.13 9.47
CA LEU A 46 -4.89 11.00 9.47
C LEU A 46 -5.86 11.05 8.27
N ILE A 47 -6.26 12.26 7.85
CA ILE A 47 -7.15 12.47 6.70
C ILE A 47 -6.48 12.00 5.41
N GLY A 48 -5.15 12.12 5.29
CA GLY A 48 -4.42 11.62 4.12
C GLY A 48 -4.56 10.10 3.96
N VAL A 49 -4.59 9.37 5.07
CA VAL A 49 -4.81 7.91 5.07
C VAL A 49 -6.21 7.59 4.55
N ASP A 50 -7.23 8.28 5.07
CA ASP A 50 -8.63 8.09 4.67
C ASP A 50 -8.84 8.39 3.19
N ILE A 51 -8.32 9.53 2.70
CA ILE A 51 -8.41 9.92 1.28
C ILE A 51 -7.75 8.86 0.39
N PHE A 52 -6.54 8.41 0.75
CA PHE A 52 -5.82 7.41 -0.03
C PHE A 52 -6.60 6.11 -0.14
N PHE A 53 -7.18 5.63 0.96
CA PHE A 53 -7.95 4.39 0.98
C PHE A 53 -9.28 4.51 0.23
N VAL A 54 -10.02 5.61 0.38
CA VAL A 54 -11.28 5.84 -0.35
C VAL A 54 -11.04 5.85 -1.86
N ILE A 55 -10.03 6.58 -2.33
CA ILE A 55 -9.68 6.63 -3.76
C ILE A 55 -9.24 5.26 -4.27
N SER A 56 -8.41 4.56 -3.49
CA SER A 56 -7.95 3.21 -3.86
C SER A 56 -9.13 2.24 -3.92
N GLY A 57 -10.06 2.31 -2.96
CA GLY A 57 -11.29 1.51 -2.94
C GLY A 57 -12.16 1.77 -4.18
N TYR A 58 -12.43 3.03 -4.50
CA TYR A 58 -13.17 3.42 -5.71
C TYR A 58 -12.55 2.82 -6.99
N LEU A 59 -11.22 2.96 -7.16
CA LEU A 59 -10.53 2.44 -8.34
C LEU A 59 -10.56 0.92 -8.41
N ILE A 60 -10.33 0.25 -7.28
CA ILE A 60 -10.34 -1.22 -7.21
C ILE A 60 -11.74 -1.74 -7.54
N SER A 61 -12.78 -1.19 -6.92
CA SER A 61 -14.18 -1.58 -7.16
C SER A 61 -14.57 -1.34 -8.62
N ASN A 62 -14.22 -0.19 -9.21
CA ASN A 62 -14.49 0.09 -10.61
C ASN A 62 -13.82 -0.93 -11.56
N ILE A 63 -12.58 -1.35 -11.28
CA ILE A 63 -11.90 -2.39 -12.04
C ILE A 63 -12.63 -3.73 -11.92
N ILE A 64 -13.09 -4.09 -10.71
CA ILE A 64 -13.83 -5.33 -10.45
C ILE A 64 -15.15 -5.31 -11.20
N PHE A 65 -15.97 -4.27 -11.01
CA PHE A 65 -17.29 -4.15 -11.65
C PHE A 65 -17.21 -4.19 -13.16
N LYS A 66 -16.31 -3.41 -13.78
CA LYS A 66 -16.10 -3.45 -15.24
C LYS A 66 -15.72 -4.85 -15.73
N SER A 67 -14.89 -5.58 -14.98
CA SER A 67 -14.46 -6.93 -15.35
C SER A 67 -15.57 -7.97 -15.13
N LEU A 68 -16.46 -7.76 -14.16
CA LEU A 68 -17.62 -8.60 -13.91
C LEU A 68 -18.68 -8.39 -14.99
N GLU A 69 -18.97 -7.14 -15.36
CA GLU A 69 -19.89 -6.78 -16.44
C GLU A 69 -19.45 -7.38 -17.79
N SER A 70 -18.15 -7.43 -18.05
CA SER A 70 -17.59 -8.07 -19.25
C SER A 70 -17.47 -9.60 -19.14
N GLY A 71 -17.79 -10.20 -18.00
CA GLY A 71 -17.65 -11.65 -17.76
C GLY A 71 -16.21 -12.15 -17.74
N THR A 72 -15.22 -11.26 -17.63
CA THR A 72 -13.78 -11.60 -17.71
C THR A 72 -13.08 -11.55 -16.35
N PHE A 73 -13.83 -11.46 -15.25
CA PHE A 73 -13.25 -11.35 -13.92
C PHE A 73 -12.62 -12.67 -13.46
N SER A 74 -11.41 -12.57 -12.94
CA SER A 74 -10.65 -13.68 -12.38
C SER A 74 -9.90 -13.17 -11.16
N PHE A 75 -10.17 -13.77 -10.00
CA PHE A 75 -9.46 -13.44 -8.75
C PHE A 75 -7.95 -13.64 -8.92
N LYS A 76 -7.55 -14.74 -9.57
CA LYS A 76 -6.15 -15.05 -9.84
C LYS A 76 -5.48 -13.93 -10.64
N ASP A 77 -6.08 -13.50 -11.75
CA ASP A 77 -5.49 -12.45 -12.59
C ASP A 77 -5.49 -11.08 -11.91
N PHE A 78 -6.53 -10.81 -11.11
CA PHE A 78 -6.64 -9.59 -10.31
C PHE A 78 -5.50 -9.46 -9.29
N TYR A 79 -5.19 -10.53 -8.56
CA TYR A 79 -4.10 -10.54 -7.57
C TYR A 79 -2.73 -10.63 -8.25
N LEU A 80 -2.58 -11.42 -9.32
CA LEU A 80 -1.31 -11.49 -10.07
C LEU A 80 -0.87 -10.13 -10.63
N LYS A 81 -1.81 -9.35 -11.18
CA LYS A 81 -1.52 -7.98 -11.65
C LYS A 81 -1.04 -7.07 -10.52
N ARG A 82 -1.59 -7.23 -9.31
CA ARG A 82 -1.18 -6.46 -8.12
C ARG A 82 0.19 -6.88 -7.63
N ILE A 83 0.43 -8.19 -7.55
CA ILE A 83 1.73 -8.74 -7.14
C ILE A 83 2.82 -8.23 -8.09
N LYS A 84 2.64 -8.36 -9.41
CA LYS A 84 3.58 -7.86 -10.42
C LYS A 84 3.85 -6.34 -10.33
N LYS A 85 2.91 -5.57 -9.79
CA LYS A 85 3.05 -4.11 -9.60
C LYS A 85 3.71 -3.73 -8.27
N ILE A 86 3.39 -4.43 -7.18
CA ILE A 86 3.78 -4.03 -5.80
C ILE A 86 5.06 -4.74 -5.36
N PHE A 87 5.20 -6.04 -5.63
CA PHE A 87 6.31 -6.84 -5.13
C PHE A 87 7.70 -6.38 -5.61
N PRO A 88 7.91 -5.93 -6.86
CA PRO A 88 9.25 -5.51 -7.28
C PRO A 88 9.82 -4.39 -6.41
N ALA A 89 9.03 -3.35 -6.16
CA ALA A 89 9.45 -2.25 -5.29
C ALA A 89 9.65 -2.69 -3.83
N LEU A 90 8.76 -3.57 -3.33
CA LEU A 90 8.85 -4.12 -1.98
C LEU A 90 10.15 -4.93 -1.76
N LEU A 91 10.48 -5.81 -2.70
CA LEU A 91 11.67 -6.65 -2.62
C LEU A 91 12.95 -5.83 -2.71
N VAL A 92 13.00 -4.82 -3.57
CA VAL A 92 14.15 -3.90 -3.66
C VAL A 92 14.34 -3.16 -2.34
N LEU A 93 13.26 -2.62 -1.76
CA LEU A 93 13.30 -1.93 -0.48
C LEU A 93 13.78 -2.85 0.65
N PHE A 94 13.23 -4.05 0.76
CA PHE A 94 13.63 -4.99 1.81
C PHE A 94 15.04 -5.54 1.62
N ALA A 95 15.47 -5.79 0.39
CA ALA A 95 16.86 -6.14 0.12
C ALA A 95 17.79 -5.02 0.59
N PHE A 96 17.49 -3.77 0.24
CA PHE A 96 18.26 -2.62 0.68
C PHE A 96 18.31 -2.49 2.21
N ILE A 97 17.17 -2.60 2.89
CA ILE A 97 17.10 -2.50 4.35
C ILE A 97 17.82 -3.68 5.03
N LEU A 98 17.76 -4.90 4.48
CA LEU A 98 18.52 -6.04 5.01
C LEU A 98 20.02 -5.83 4.86
N THR A 99 20.47 -5.42 3.67
CA THR A 99 21.89 -5.14 3.43
C THR A 99 22.38 -4.05 4.36
N TYR A 100 21.64 -2.94 4.48
CA TYR A 100 21.97 -1.88 5.43
C TYR A 100 21.97 -2.39 6.88
N GLY A 101 20.93 -3.10 7.28
CA GLY A 101 20.81 -3.66 8.63
C GLY A 101 21.96 -4.61 8.98
N TYR A 102 22.41 -5.43 8.03
CA TYR A 102 23.52 -6.36 8.23
C TYR A 102 24.83 -5.65 8.57
N PHE A 103 25.12 -4.50 7.94
CA PHE A 103 26.36 -3.75 8.19
C PHE A 103 26.30 -2.86 9.45
N TYR A 104 25.12 -2.39 9.85
CA TYR A 104 24.99 -1.33 10.87
C TYR A 104 24.24 -1.75 12.15
N LEU A 105 23.57 -2.91 12.19
CA LEU A 105 22.80 -3.36 13.36
C LEU A 105 23.47 -4.49 14.14
N LEU A 106 23.28 -4.49 15.47
CA LEU A 106 23.62 -5.63 16.32
C LEU A 106 22.73 -6.85 16.00
N ALA A 107 23.22 -8.06 16.30
CA ALA A 107 22.56 -9.32 16.00
C ALA A 107 21.09 -9.40 16.48
N ASN A 108 20.78 -8.87 17.67
CA ASN A 108 19.40 -8.85 18.18
C ASN A 108 18.48 -7.96 17.32
N ASN A 109 18.96 -6.79 16.91
CA ASN A 109 18.20 -5.88 16.05
C ASN A 109 18.04 -6.43 14.63
N LEU A 110 19.04 -7.15 14.12
CA LEU A 110 18.96 -7.82 12.82
C LEU A 110 17.92 -8.95 12.81
N LYS A 111 17.80 -9.70 13.92
CA LYS A 111 16.77 -10.74 14.09
C LYS A 111 15.36 -10.14 14.08
N THR A 112 15.16 -9.04 14.82
CA THR A 112 13.90 -8.29 14.82
C THR A 112 13.58 -7.72 13.44
N LEU A 113 14.57 -7.12 12.76
CA LEU A 113 14.41 -6.61 11.40
C LEU A 113 13.98 -7.72 10.43
N SER A 114 14.64 -8.87 10.47
CA SER A 114 14.31 -10.03 9.64
C SER A 114 12.88 -10.52 9.89
N LYS A 115 12.44 -10.56 11.16
CA LYS A 115 11.06 -10.89 11.53
C LYS A 115 10.05 -9.94 10.87
N HIS A 116 10.30 -8.62 10.94
CA HIS A 116 9.41 -7.63 10.34
C HIS A 116 9.38 -7.67 8.82
N ILE A 117 10.51 -7.96 8.18
CA ILE A 117 10.57 -8.13 6.72
C ILE A 117 9.80 -9.36 6.28
N ILE A 118 9.97 -10.50 6.95
CA ILE A 118 9.21 -11.72 6.65
C ILE A 118 7.71 -11.44 6.82
N ALA A 119 7.33 -10.79 7.92
CA ALA A 119 5.94 -10.39 8.14
C ALA A 119 5.43 -9.44 7.05
N GLY A 120 6.26 -8.49 6.59
CA GLY A 120 5.94 -7.57 5.51
C GLY A 120 5.73 -8.26 4.16
N VAL A 121 6.63 -9.19 3.79
CA VAL A 121 6.52 -9.96 2.54
C VAL A 121 5.25 -10.81 2.52
N LEU A 122 4.91 -11.40 3.67
CA LEU A 122 3.69 -12.20 3.83
C LEU A 122 2.43 -11.36 4.04
N PHE A 123 2.54 -10.03 4.10
CA PHE A 123 1.45 -9.11 4.46
C PHE A 123 0.80 -9.44 5.83
N LEU A 124 1.58 -10.01 6.75
CA LEU A 124 1.19 -10.35 8.12
C LEU A 124 1.75 -9.38 9.17
N SER A 125 2.33 -8.25 8.74
CA SER A 125 2.88 -7.24 9.66
C SER A 125 1.91 -6.81 10.74
N ASN A 126 0.62 -6.63 10.40
CA ASN A 126 -0.40 -6.25 11.38
C ASN A 126 -0.59 -7.29 12.50
N ILE A 127 -0.44 -8.59 12.19
CA ILE A 127 -0.55 -9.66 13.20
C ILE A 127 0.69 -9.66 14.09
N VAL A 128 1.88 -9.48 13.51
CA VAL A 128 3.12 -9.39 14.27
C VAL A 128 3.10 -8.16 15.18
N TYR A 129 2.69 -7.01 14.66
CA TYR A 129 2.51 -5.81 15.47
C TYR A 129 1.47 -6.01 16.55
N TRP A 130 0.37 -6.73 16.29
CA TRP A 130 -0.60 -7.06 17.33
C TRP A 130 0.01 -7.92 18.46
N SER A 131 0.93 -8.82 18.14
CA SER A 131 1.63 -9.65 19.14
C SER A 131 2.71 -8.89 19.94
N GLU A 132 3.23 -7.80 19.40
CA GLU A 132 4.32 -7.01 20.01
C GLU A 132 3.82 -5.74 20.69
N ALA A 133 2.84 -5.09 20.09
CA ALA A 133 2.09 -4.02 20.69
C ALA A 133 1.12 -4.65 21.69
N GLY A 134 1.50 -4.63 22.97
CA GLY A 134 0.50 -4.54 24.02
C GLY A 134 -0.34 -3.30 23.75
N TYR A 135 -1.39 -3.44 22.95
CA TYR A 135 -2.33 -2.36 22.57
C TYR A 135 -3.02 -1.75 23.81
N PHE A 136 -2.80 -2.35 24.99
CA PHE A 136 -3.20 -1.89 26.32
C PHE A 136 -2.07 -1.42 27.25
N ASN A 137 -0.79 -1.41 26.85
CA ASN A 137 0.33 -1.12 27.77
C ASN A 137 1.01 0.25 27.57
N SER A 138 0.41 1.16 26.81
CA SER A 138 0.95 2.52 26.60
C SER A 138 -0.10 3.63 26.72
N GLY A 139 -1.08 3.45 27.62
CA GLY A 139 -2.06 4.49 27.97
C GLY A 139 -2.24 4.79 29.47
N ILE A 140 -1.73 3.95 30.38
CA ILE A 140 -2.06 4.07 31.82
C ILE A 140 -0.84 4.33 32.72
N LYS A 141 0.41 4.17 32.25
CA LYS A 141 1.58 4.32 33.12
C LYS A 141 2.04 5.76 33.35
N TYR A 142 1.83 6.67 32.39
CA TYR A 142 2.24 8.08 32.53
C TYR A 142 1.21 8.95 33.27
N LEU A 143 -0.04 8.48 33.42
CA LEU A 143 -1.08 9.22 34.15
C LEU A 143 -1.16 8.83 35.65
N LEU A 144 -0.57 7.68 36.04
CA LEU A 144 -0.66 7.15 37.41
C LEU A 144 0.60 7.33 38.26
N LEU A 145 1.68 7.87 37.71
CA LEU A 145 2.94 8.11 38.42
C LEU A 145 3.33 9.59 38.35
N GLY A 146 2.45 10.47 38.83
CA GLY A 146 2.62 11.93 38.83
C GLY A 146 4.03 12.40 39.23
N TYR A 147 4.88 12.50 38.23
CA TYR A 147 6.20 13.11 38.14
C TYR A 147 6.38 13.57 36.70
#